data_AF-G4R9Q3-F1
#
_entry.id   AF-G4R9Q3-F1
#
_cell.length_a   1.000
_cell.length_b   1.000
_cell.length_c   1.000
_cell.angle_alpha   90.00
_cell.angle_beta   90.00
_cell.angle_gamma   90.00
#
_symmetry.space_group_name_H-M   'P 1'
#
loop_
_entity.id
_entity.type
_entity.pdbx_description
1 polymer ?
#
loop_
_entity_poly.entity_id
_entity_poly.type
_entity_poly.pdbx_seq_one_letter_code
_entity_poly.pdbx_strand_id
1 'polypeptide(L)'
;MNPVASRLKAIAVTAAFFALSGLALLGVIWGLAALPLTVPGGLALTAYRPHDTVSVLSDLRLPVALTAAFLVATAIVLLFSSAYLDKMIAIFADVLLMLMAALAGFVAGYWVLLRLAGYENFMRLDFLQAALVPPVVVFAVSLLSPSRLRSSWAIRIAAILALLIAAPLMLVNLP
;
A
#
# COMPACT_ATOMS: atom_id res chain seq x y z
N MET A 1 -7.76 -19.30 7.24
CA MET A 1 -7.53 -17.84 7.08
C MET A 1 -6.68 -17.39 8.25
N ASN A 2 -5.67 -16.54 8.03
CA ASN A 2 -4.87 -16.00 9.12
C ASN A 2 -5.77 -15.19 10.07
N PRO A 3 -5.61 -15.32 11.41
CA PRO A 3 -6.39 -14.53 12.34
C PRO A 3 -6.15 -13.04 12.11
N VAL A 4 -7.20 -12.22 12.28
CA VAL A 4 -7.18 -10.77 12.04
C VAL A 4 -5.99 -10.10 12.73
N ALA A 5 -5.72 -10.48 13.98
CA ALA A 5 -4.58 -10.00 14.76
C ALA A 5 -3.23 -10.31 14.09
N SER A 6 -3.07 -11.49 13.47
CA SER A 6 -1.85 -11.85 12.75
C SER A 6 -1.68 -11.01 11.48
N ARG A 7 -2.75 -10.68 10.77
CA ARG A 7 -2.70 -9.84 9.56
C ARG A 7 -2.34 -8.40 9.92
N LEU A 8 -2.97 -7.84 10.95
CA LEU A 8 -2.64 -6.51 11.46
C LEU A 8 -1.19 -6.44 11.96
N LYS A 9 -0.74 -7.48 12.67
CA LYS A 9 0.66 -7.58 13.09
C LYS A 9 1.61 -7.62 11.88
N ALA A 10 1.29 -8.41 10.86
CA ALA A 10 2.09 -8.47 9.64
C ALA A 10 2.17 -7.11 8.94
N ILE A 11 1.04 -6.42 8.78
CA ILE A 11 0.98 -5.06 8.21
C ILE A 11 1.85 -4.09 9.02
N ALA A 12 1.69 -4.08 10.35
CA ALA A 12 2.45 -3.18 11.23
C ALA A 12 3.95 -3.48 11.21
N VAL A 13 4.34 -4.76 11.24
CA VAL A 13 5.75 -5.18 11.18
C VAL A 13 6.35 -4.82 9.83
N THR A 14 5.64 -5.05 8.72
CA THR A 14 6.08 -4.66 7.37
C THR A 14 6.29 -3.16 7.29
N ALA A 15 5.32 -2.36 7.75
CA ALA A 15 5.43 -0.91 7.75
C ALA A 15 6.64 -0.43 8.58
N ALA A 16 6.81 -0.96 9.79
CA ALA A 16 7.93 -0.61 10.65
C ALA A 16 9.29 -1.02 10.06
N PHE A 17 9.38 -2.22 9.49
CA PHE A 17 10.60 -2.73 8.88
C PHE A 17 11.01 -1.88 7.66
N PHE A 18 10.07 -1.52 6.79
CA PHE A 18 10.36 -0.67 5.64
C PHE A 18 10.65 0.78 6.04
N ALA A 19 10.03 1.30 7.11
CA ALA A 19 10.39 2.60 7.67
C ALA A 19 11.83 2.61 8.18
N LEU A 20 12.22 1.61 8.98
CA LEU A 20 13.59 1.47 9.47
C LEU A 20 14.59 1.26 8.32
N SER A 21 14.22 0.49 7.29
CA SER A 21 15.07 0.27 6.12
C SER A 21 15.26 1.55 5.31
N GLY A 22 14.20 2.35 5.11
CA GLY A 22 14.28 3.64 4.44
C GLY A 22 15.13 4.64 5.23
N LEU A 23 14.96 4.67 6.56
CA LEU A 23 15.79 5.45 7.48
C LEU A 23 17.27 5.06 7.36
N ALA A 24 17.56 3.77 7.45
CA ALA A 24 18.92 3.25 7.36
C ALA A 24 19.55 3.58 6.00
N LEU A 25 18.82 3.38 4.91
CA LEU A 25 19.30 3.66 3.55
C LEU A 25 19.68 5.15 3.39
N LEU A 26 18.76 6.05 3.74
CA LEU A 26 19.00 7.48 3.62
C LEU A 26 20.14 7.95 4.56
N GLY A 27 20.17 7.44 5.78
CA GLY A 27 21.26 7.70 6.72
C GLY A 27 22.62 7.24 6.21
N VAL A 28 22.70 6.06 5.59
CA VAL A 28 23.93 5.56 4.95
C VAL A 28 24.35 6.44 3.78
N ILE A 29 23.42 6.84 2.90
CA ILE A 29 23.73 7.70 1.76
C ILE A 29 24.30 9.04 2.22
N TRP A 30 23.67 9.69 3.21
CA TRP A 30 24.15 10.96 3.75
C TRP A 30 25.47 10.81 4.50
N GLY A 31 25.63 9.73 5.28
CA GLY A 31 26.88 9.44 5.97
C GLY A 31 28.05 9.24 5.01
N LEU A 32 27.85 8.47 3.93
CA LEU A 32 28.86 8.26 2.90
C LEU A 32 29.20 9.55 2.15
N ALA A 33 28.21 10.40 1.87
CA ALA A 33 28.43 11.68 1.22
C ALA A 33 29.18 12.70 2.10
N ALA A 34 29.10 12.57 3.42
CA ALA A 34 29.77 13.48 4.37
C ALA A 34 31.23 13.09 4.67
N LEU A 35 31.66 11.88 4.32
CA LEU A 35 33.03 11.43 4.57
C LEU A 35 34.01 12.03 3.54
N PRO A 36 35.23 12.43 3.94
CA PRO A 36 36.25 12.96 3.03
C PRO A 36 36.92 11.88 2.14
N LEU A 37 36.29 10.71 1.99
CA LEU A 37 36.82 9.56 1.28
C LEU A 37 36.23 9.50 -0.14
N THR A 38 37.07 9.21 -1.14
CA THR A 38 36.63 8.96 -2.51
C THR A 38 36.00 7.57 -2.64
N VAL A 39 34.67 7.51 -2.50
CA VAL A 39 33.90 6.29 -2.72
C VAL A 39 33.65 6.12 -4.24
N PRO A 40 33.83 4.91 -4.82
CA PRO A 40 33.42 4.64 -6.19
C PRO A 40 31.94 4.98 -6.39
N GLY A 41 31.63 5.84 -7.38
CA GLY A 41 30.27 6.34 -7.59
C GLY A 41 29.85 7.48 -6.64
N GLY A 42 30.78 8.07 -5.87
CA GLY A 42 30.52 9.17 -4.94
C GLY A 42 29.81 10.37 -5.59
N LEU A 43 30.16 10.73 -6.83
CA LEU A 43 29.48 11.78 -7.59
C LEU A 43 27.99 11.47 -7.82
N ALA A 44 27.65 10.20 -8.10
CA ALA A 44 26.26 9.78 -8.28
C ALA A 44 25.50 9.75 -6.95
N LEU A 45 26.17 9.40 -5.84
CA LEU A 45 25.60 9.46 -4.49
C LEU A 45 25.34 10.90 -4.05
N THR A 46 26.23 11.84 -4.34
CA THR A 46 26.02 13.27 -4.07
C THR A 46 24.96 13.90 -4.98
N ALA A 47 24.78 13.36 -6.18
CA ALA A 47 23.73 13.79 -7.10
C ALA A 47 22.36 13.15 -6.79
N TYR A 48 22.32 12.11 -5.95
CA TYR A 48 21.07 11.47 -5.54
C TYR A 48 20.23 12.46 -4.74
N ARG A 49 19.00 12.67 -5.20
CA ARG A 49 18.01 13.54 -4.56
C ARG A 49 16.94 12.65 -3.91
N PRO A 50 16.99 12.44 -2.58
CA PRO A 50 15.99 11.67 -1.86
C PRO A 50 14.55 12.14 -2.14
N HIS A 51 14.36 13.44 -2.35
CA HIS A 51 13.08 14.04 -2.70
C HIS A 51 12.45 13.47 -3.98
N ASP A 52 13.26 13.17 -4.99
CA ASP A 52 12.77 12.64 -6.27
C ASP A 52 12.34 11.18 -6.14
N THR A 53 12.98 10.41 -5.24
CA THR A 53 12.56 9.04 -4.94
C THR A 53 11.27 9.03 -4.13
N VAL A 54 11.17 9.92 -3.15
CA VAL A 54 9.97 10.03 -2.30
C VAL A 54 8.78 10.52 -3.10
N SER A 55 8.96 11.47 -4.04
CA SER A 55 7.87 11.97 -4.87
C SER A 55 7.24 10.85 -5.70
N VAL A 56 8.07 9.98 -6.30
CA VAL A 56 7.61 8.80 -7.05
C VAL A 56 6.89 7.79 -6.14
N LEU A 57 7.43 7.50 -4.96
CA LEU A 57 6.79 6.56 -4.03
C LEU A 57 5.54 7.13 -3.35
N SER A 58 5.42 8.45 -3.32
CA SER A 58 4.23 9.16 -2.85
C SER A 58 3.15 9.32 -3.93
N ASP A 59 3.41 8.89 -5.16
CA ASP A 59 2.37 8.74 -6.18
C ASP A 59 1.54 7.49 -5.87
N LEU A 60 0.39 7.71 -5.23
CA LEU A 60 -0.48 6.65 -4.72
C LEU A 60 -1.52 6.16 -5.73
N ARG A 61 -1.44 6.62 -6.99
CA ARG A 61 -2.35 6.21 -8.07
C ARG A 61 -2.27 4.71 -8.34
N LEU A 62 -1.08 4.11 -8.20
CA LEU A 62 -0.89 2.66 -8.35
C LEU A 62 -1.64 1.86 -7.26
N PRO A 63 -1.44 2.10 -5.95
CA PRO A 63 -2.26 1.49 -4.89
C PRO A 63 -3.77 1.66 -5.08
N VAL A 64 -4.21 2.85 -5.50
CA VAL A 64 -5.64 3.14 -5.77
C VAL A 64 -6.15 2.27 -6.93
N ALA A 65 -5.41 2.20 -8.04
CA ALA A 65 -5.77 1.38 -9.20
C ALA A 65 -5.78 -0.12 -8.89
N LEU A 66 -4.78 -0.61 -8.13
CA LEU A 66 -4.73 -2.01 -7.69
C LEU A 66 -5.90 -2.36 -6.76
N THR A 67 -6.35 -1.42 -5.92
CA THR A 67 -7.54 -1.63 -5.08
C THR A 67 -8.81 -1.69 -5.90
N ALA A 68 -8.98 -0.79 -6.87
CA ALA A 68 -10.11 -0.85 -7.80
C ALA A 68 -10.13 -2.19 -8.57
N ALA A 69 -8.97 -2.65 -9.05
CA ALA A 69 -8.84 -3.95 -9.70
C ALA A 69 -9.17 -5.11 -8.75
N PHE A 70 -8.74 -5.03 -7.48
CA PHE A 70 -9.09 -6.02 -6.44
C PHE A 70 -10.60 -6.10 -6.18
N LEU A 71 -11.31 -4.96 -6.14
CA LEU A 71 -12.76 -4.93 -5.98
C LEU A 71 -13.47 -5.61 -7.16
N VAL A 72 -13.07 -5.30 -8.39
CA VAL A 72 -13.61 -5.93 -9.61
C VAL A 72 -13.28 -7.43 -9.62
N ALA A 73 -12.05 -7.81 -9.31
CA ALA A 73 -11.65 -9.21 -9.21
C ALA A 73 -12.50 -9.96 -8.16
N THR A 74 -12.76 -9.34 -7.00
CA THR A 74 -13.63 -9.93 -5.97
C THR A 74 -15.07 -10.11 -6.47
N ALA A 75 -15.61 -9.13 -7.21
CA ALA A 75 -16.93 -9.23 -7.83
C ALA A 75 -16.99 -10.40 -8.84
N ILE A 76 -15.96 -10.54 -9.67
CA ILE A 76 -15.82 -11.67 -10.61
C ILE A 76 -15.74 -13.00 -9.85
N VAL A 77 -14.95 -13.08 -8.78
CA VAL A 77 -14.88 -14.29 -7.95
C VAL A 77 -16.23 -14.64 -7.37
N LEU A 78 -17.07 -13.68 -6.96
CA LEU A 78 -18.43 -13.97 -6.50
C LEU A 78 -19.34 -14.55 -7.61
N LEU A 79 -19.05 -14.31 -8.89
CA LEU A 79 -19.76 -14.95 -10.01
C LEU A 79 -19.42 -16.44 -10.16
N PHE A 80 -18.27 -16.89 -9.66
CA PHE A 80 -17.84 -18.28 -9.79
C PHE A 80 -17.82 -18.98 -8.43
N SER A 81 -18.42 -20.17 -8.32
CA SER A 81 -18.40 -20.95 -7.08
C SER A 81 -17.16 -21.85 -7.00
N SER A 82 -15.96 -21.26 -6.96
CA SER A 82 -14.70 -22.01 -6.91
C SER A 82 -13.88 -21.70 -5.65
N ALA A 83 -13.61 -22.75 -4.86
CA ALA A 83 -12.75 -22.64 -3.68
C ALA A 83 -11.32 -22.23 -4.00
N TYR A 84 -10.84 -22.50 -5.23
CA TYR A 84 -9.52 -22.05 -5.68
C TYR A 84 -9.48 -20.53 -5.86
N LEU A 85 -10.51 -19.96 -6.50
CA LEU A 85 -10.63 -18.50 -6.68
C LEU A 85 -10.77 -17.78 -5.34
N ASP A 86 -11.48 -18.36 -4.39
CA ASP A 86 -11.62 -17.82 -3.02
C ASP A 86 -10.28 -17.75 -2.28
N LYS A 87 -9.41 -18.75 -2.47
CA LYS A 87 -8.06 -18.74 -1.90
C LYS A 87 -7.18 -17.72 -2.61
N MET A 88 -7.26 -17.66 -3.94
CA MET A 88 -6.46 -16.74 -4.75
C MET A 88 -6.76 -15.28 -4.38
N ILE A 89 -8.04 -14.90 -4.23
CA ILE A 89 -8.41 -13.53 -3.90
C ILE A 89 -7.98 -13.13 -2.47
N ALA A 90 -7.99 -14.09 -1.53
CA ALA A 90 -7.48 -13.86 -0.18
C ALA A 90 -5.96 -13.62 -0.16
N ILE A 91 -5.19 -14.41 -0.93
CA ILE A 91 -3.75 -14.21 -1.09
C ILE A 91 -3.47 -12.86 -1.74
N PHE A 92 -4.23 -12.52 -2.80
CA PHE A 92 -4.07 -11.25 -3.48
C PHE A 92 -4.32 -10.05 -2.55
N ALA A 93 -5.33 -10.14 -1.66
CA ALA A 93 -5.55 -9.13 -0.63
C ALA A 93 -4.37 -9.00 0.34
N ASP A 94 -3.80 -10.13 0.81
CA ASP A 94 -2.66 -10.11 1.73
C ASP A 94 -1.41 -9.49 1.08
N VAL A 95 -1.12 -9.85 -0.17
CA VAL A 95 0.00 -9.26 -0.93
C VAL A 95 -0.20 -7.76 -1.12
N LEU A 96 -1.41 -7.34 -1.50
CA LEU A 96 -1.72 -5.93 -1.72
C LEU A 96 -1.60 -5.11 -0.43
N LEU A 97 -2.08 -5.65 0.70
CA LEU A 97 -1.92 -5.01 2.01
C LEU A 97 -0.45 -4.91 2.42
N MET A 98 0.36 -5.95 2.20
CA MET A 98 1.79 -5.90 2.49
C MET A 98 2.53 -4.88 1.60
N LEU A 99 2.18 -4.79 0.32
CA LEU A 99 2.72 -3.80 -0.60
C LEU A 99 2.42 -2.38 -0.13
N MET A 100 1.15 -2.09 0.19
CA MET A 100 0.75 -0.76 0.70
C MET A 100 1.43 -0.43 2.03
N ALA A 101 1.55 -1.41 2.93
CA ALA A 101 2.26 -1.24 4.19
C ALA A 101 3.75 -0.93 3.98
N ALA A 102 4.39 -1.60 3.03
CA ALA A 102 5.79 -1.37 2.68
C ALA A 102 6.00 0.03 2.11
N LEU A 103 5.14 0.46 1.17
CA LEU A 103 5.17 1.80 0.59
C LEU A 103 4.98 2.89 1.66
N ALA A 104 3.94 2.76 2.49
CA ALA A 104 3.65 3.70 3.57
C ALA A 104 4.80 3.76 4.59
N GLY A 105 5.34 2.60 4.99
CA GLY A 105 6.49 2.50 5.87
C GLY A 105 7.71 3.22 5.31
N PHE A 106 8.06 2.94 4.05
CA PHE A 106 9.22 3.55 3.41
C PHE A 106 9.09 5.08 3.28
N VAL A 107 7.93 5.57 2.83
CA VAL A 107 7.66 7.02 2.75
C VAL A 107 7.73 7.67 4.13
N ALA A 108 7.16 7.05 5.16
CA ALA A 108 7.24 7.55 6.53
C ALA A 108 8.68 7.61 7.04
N GLY A 109 9.50 6.59 6.75
CA GLY A 109 10.92 6.58 7.11
C GLY A 109 11.69 7.74 6.50
N TYR A 110 11.57 7.95 5.18
CA TYR A 110 12.19 9.08 4.50
C TYR A 110 11.67 10.43 5.03
N TRP A 111 10.37 10.54 5.26
CA TRP A 111 9.75 11.75 5.79
C TRP A 111 10.35 12.16 7.14
N VAL A 112 10.54 11.22 8.08
CA VAL A 112 11.13 11.51 9.39
C VAL A 112 12.52 12.11 9.24
N LEU A 113 13.40 11.50 8.44
CA LEU A 113 14.77 12.00 8.25
C LEU A 113 14.81 13.35 7.53
N LEU A 114 14.00 13.52 6.48
CA LEU A 114 13.90 14.80 5.77
C LEU A 114 13.39 15.90 6.71
N ARG A 115 12.45 15.58 7.60
CA ARG A 115 11.95 16.53 8.59
C ARG A 115 13.01 16.91 9.63
N LEU A 116 13.80 15.92 10.09
CA LEU A 116 14.93 16.16 11.00
C LEU A 116 16.04 17.01 10.34
N ALA A 117 16.23 16.87 9.03
CA ALA A 117 17.16 17.68 8.25
C ALA A 117 16.62 19.08 7.87
N GLY A 118 15.43 19.46 8.34
CA GLY A 118 14.87 20.79 8.15
C GLY A 118 14.12 21.01 6.84
N TYR A 119 13.88 19.96 6.05
CA TYR A 119 13.08 20.09 4.83
C TYR A 119 11.58 20.32 5.12
N GLU A 120 10.90 20.94 4.15
CA GLU A 120 9.47 21.23 4.25
C GLU A 120 8.62 19.96 4.28
N ASN A 121 7.44 20.07 4.89
CA ASN A 121 6.51 18.95 4.98
C ASN A 121 5.81 18.73 3.64
N PHE A 122 6.04 17.58 3.02
CA PHE A 122 5.40 17.20 1.76
C PHE A 122 4.17 16.29 1.96
N MET A 123 3.87 15.83 3.19
CA MET A 123 2.66 15.05 3.47
C MET A 123 1.44 15.96 3.60
N ARG A 124 0.61 15.97 2.54
CA ARG A 124 -0.69 16.67 2.50
C ARG A 124 -1.84 15.74 2.93
N LEU A 125 -3.02 16.32 3.21
CA LEU A 125 -4.21 15.55 3.59
C LEU A 125 -4.67 14.59 2.48
N ASP A 126 -4.52 15.02 1.24
CA ASP A 126 -4.78 14.31 0.00
C ASP A 126 -3.92 13.03 -0.08
N PHE A 127 -2.63 13.13 0.26
CA PHE A 127 -1.74 11.97 0.40
C PHE A 127 -2.22 11.03 1.51
N LEU A 128 -2.59 11.56 2.67
CA LEU A 128 -3.06 10.73 3.80
C LEU A 128 -4.33 9.95 3.43
N GLN A 129 -5.26 10.58 2.70
CA GLN A 129 -6.47 9.92 2.21
C GLN A 129 -6.14 8.78 1.23
N ALA A 130 -5.33 9.05 0.21
CA ALA A 130 -4.92 8.03 -0.75
C ALA A 130 -4.04 6.92 -0.11
N ALA A 131 -3.35 7.20 1.00
CA ALA A 131 -2.55 6.21 1.72
C ALA A 131 -3.40 5.31 2.62
N LEU A 132 -4.48 5.83 3.19
CA LEU A 132 -5.31 5.11 4.18
C LEU A 132 -6.53 4.44 3.56
N VAL A 133 -7.23 5.09 2.62
CA VAL A 133 -8.49 4.57 2.08
C VAL A 133 -8.29 3.23 1.35
N PRO A 134 -7.32 3.08 0.43
CA PRO A 134 -7.10 1.81 -0.26
C PRO A 134 -6.83 0.61 0.66
N PRO A 135 -5.87 0.63 1.60
CA PRO A 135 -5.64 -0.53 2.48
C PRO A 135 -6.83 -0.81 3.40
N VAL A 136 -7.57 0.21 3.87
CA VAL A 136 -8.79 0.00 4.67
C VAL A 136 -9.86 -0.72 3.86
N VAL A 137 -10.06 -0.33 2.60
CA VAL A 137 -11.03 -0.99 1.71
C VAL A 137 -10.62 -2.45 1.43
N VAL A 138 -9.36 -2.68 1.06
CA VAL A 138 -8.86 -4.06 0.82
C VAL A 138 -9.00 -4.91 2.07
N PHE A 139 -8.63 -4.37 3.23
CA PHE A 139 -8.75 -5.06 4.50
C PHE A 139 -10.21 -5.41 4.81
N ALA A 140 -11.12 -4.43 4.76
CA ALA A 140 -12.53 -4.63 5.03
C ALA A 140 -13.17 -5.68 4.11
N VAL A 141 -12.92 -5.59 2.80
CA VAL A 141 -13.44 -6.55 1.82
C VAL A 141 -12.86 -7.95 2.04
N SER A 142 -11.58 -8.05 2.41
CA SER A 142 -10.93 -9.34 2.69
C SER A 142 -11.45 -10.04 3.97
N LEU A 143 -12.17 -9.34 4.84
CA LEU A 143 -12.86 -9.94 6.00
C LEU A 143 -14.18 -10.59 5.60
N LEU A 144 -14.75 -10.22 4.45
CA LEU A 144 -15.99 -10.80 3.97
C LEU A 144 -15.72 -12.23 3.48
N SER A 145 -16.48 -13.20 3.98
CA SER A 145 -16.38 -14.57 3.51
C SER A 145 -17.12 -14.73 2.18
N PRO A 146 -16.47 -15.15 1.08
CA PRO A 146 -17.14 -15.39 -0.20
C PRO A 146 -18.27 -16.40 -0.07
N SER A 147 -18.12 -17.42 0.79
CA SER A 147 -19.15 -18.42 1.07
C SER A 147 -20.44 -17.81 1.62
N ARG A 148 -20.33 -16.82 2.52
CA ARG A 148 -21.49 -16.12 3.10
C ARG A 148 -22.12 -15.18 2.09
N LEU A 149 -21.31 -14.50 1.28
CA LEU A 149 -21.82 -13.61 0.22
C LEU A 149 -22.55 -14.38 -0.89
N ARG A 150 -22.23 -15.66 -1.11
CA ARG A 150 -22.93 -16.54 -2.05
C ARG A 150 -24.14 -17.26 -1.45
N SER A 151 -24.47 -17.07 -0.16
CA SER A 151 -25.53 -17.86 0.50
C SER A 151 -26.93 -17.57 -0.04
N SER A 152 -27.18 -16.33 -0.49
CA SER A 152 -28.43 -15.96 -1.15
C SER A 152 -28.15 -15.19 -2.43
N TRP A 153 -29.03 -15.37 -3.41
CA TRP A 153 -28.91 -14.71 -4.71
C TRP A 153 -28.98 -13.17 -4.56
N ALA A 154 -29.83 -12.67 -3.66
CA ALA A 154 -30.00 -11.24 -3.42
C ALA A 154 -28.73 -10.62 -2.82
N ILE A 155 -28.13 -11.24 -1.79
CA ILE A 155 -26.87 -10.77 -1.18
C ILE A 155 -25.74 -10.82 -2.20
N ARG A 156 -25.68 -11.87 -3.02
CA ARG A 156 -24.66 -12.04 -4.05
C ARG A 156 -24.72 -10.91 -5.09
N ILE A 157 -25.90 -10.62 -5.64
CA ILE A 157 -26.07 -9.53 -6.61
C ILE A 157 -25.77 -8.17 -5.97
N ALA A 158 -26.27 -7.93 -4.76
CA ALA A 158 -26.01 -6.67 -4.04
C ALA A 158 -24.50 -6.46 -3.80
N ALA A 159 -23.78 -7.51 -3.37
CA ALA A 159 -22.34 -7.45 -3.17
C ALA A 159 -21.58 -7.21 -4.47
N ILE A 160 -21.95 -7.87 -5.57
CA ILE A 160 -21.34 -7.66 -6.89
C ILE A 160 -21.54 -6.22 -7.35
N LEU A 161 -22.78 -5.71 -7.29
CA LEU A 161 -23.07 -4.33 -7.68
C LEU A 161 -22.32 -3.32 -6.81
N ALA A 162 -22.30 -3.52 -5.50
CA ALA A 162 -21.57 -2.66 -4.58
C ALA A 162 -20.07 -2.61 -4.92
N LEU A 163 -19.43 -3.76 -5.16
CA LEU A 163 -18.02 -3.84 -5.53
C LEU A 163 -17.73 -3.19 -6.90
N LEU A 164 -18.58 -3.45 -7.90
CA LEU A 164 -18.43 -2.89 -9.24
C LEU A 164 -18.68 -1.38 -9.29
N ILE A 165 -19.52 -0.83 -8.41
CA ILE A 165 -19.73 0.62 -8.28
C ILE A 165 -18.61 1.26 -7.45
N ALA A 166 -18.16 0.62 -6.38
CA ALA A 166 -17.09 1.15 -5.54
C ALA A 166 -15.75 1.28 -6.29
N ALA A 167 -15.44 0.35 -7.20
CA ALA A 167 -14.19 0.38 -7.98
C ALA A 167 -13.98 1.68 -8.78
N PRO A 168 -14.87 2.12 -9.68
CA PRO A 168 -14.72 3.38 -10.40
C PRO A 168 -14.85 4.59 -9.48
N LEU A 169 -15.67 4.53 -8.42
CA LEU A 169 -15.76 5.62 -7.45
C LEU A 169 -14.44 5.86 -6.73
N MET A 170 -13.67 4.81 -6.42
CA MET A 170 -12.33 4.97 -5.86
C MET A 170 -11.39 5.69 -6.84
N LEU A 171 -11.43 5.35 -8.13
CA LEU A 171 -10.58 5.97 -9.15
C LEU A 171 -10.89 7.46 -9.38
N VAL A 172 -12.16 7.85 -9.21
CA VAL A 172 -12.62 9.22 -9.44
C VAL A 172 -12.42 10.12 -8.21
N ASN A 173 -12.59 9.57 -7.00
CA ASN A 173 -12.60 10.37 -5.78
C ASN A 173 -11.28 10.36 -5.01
N LEU A 174 -10.34 9.46 -5.32
CA LEU A 174 -9.02 9.44 -4.71
C LEU A 174 -7.98 10.02 -5.68
N PRO A 175 -7.08 10.91 -5.20
CA PRO A 175 -6.03 11.52 -6.00
C PRO A 175 -4.94 10.51 -6.44
#